data_AF-A0A382HWP6-F1
#
_entry.id   AF-A0A382HWP6-F1
#
_cell.length_a   1.000
_cell.length_b   1.000
_cell.length_c   1.000
_cell.angle_alpha   90.00
_cell.angle_beta   90.00
_cell.angle_gamma   90.00
#
_symmetry.space_group_name_H-M   'P 1'
#
loop_
_entity.id
_entity.type
_entity.pdbx_description
1 polymer ?
#
loop_
_entity_poly.entity_id
_entity_poly.type
_entity_poly.pdbx_seq_one_letter_code
_entity_poly.pdbx_strand_id
1 'polypeptide(L)' 'MDIHEYQAKKILSNFGINIPRGGIAYSPENAEYKARDIGGSKWVVKAQVHSGA' A
#
# COMPACT_ATOMS: atom_id res chain seq x y z
N MET A 1 -1.61 -17.92 10.12
CA MET A 1 -1.52 -17.55 8.69
C MET A 1 -1.45 -16.06 8.67
N ASP A 2 -0.35 -15.51 8.17
CA ASP A 2 -0.13 -14.07 8.16
C ASP A 2 -0.59 -13.47 6.83
N ILE A 3 -0.90 -12.18 6.84
CA ILE A 3 -1.30 -11.40 5.67
C ILE A 3 -0.38 -10.18 5.51
N HIS A 4 -0.21 -9.72 4.28
CA HIS A 4 0.57 -8.53 4.00
C HIS A 4 -0.12 -7.24 4.49
N GLU A 5 0.66 -6.18 4.71
CA GLU A 5 0.15 -4.85 5.12
C GLU A 5 -0.98 -4.36 4.20
N TYR A 6 -0.84 -4.51 2.88
CA TYR A 6 -1.87 -4.05 1.93
C TYR A 6 -3.19 -4.82 2.07
N GLN A 7 -3.15 -6.11 2.43
CA GLN A 7 -4.33 -6.94 2.64
C GLN A 7 -5.05 -6.52 3.93
N ALA A 8 -4.28 -6.33 5.00
CA ALA A 8 -4.81 -5.83 6.27
C ALA A 8 -5.48 -4.45 6.08
N LYS A 9 -4.83 -3.53 5.37
CA LYS A 9 -5.42 -2.22 5.02
C LYS A 9 -6.72 -2.34 4.23
N LYS A 10 -6.79 -3.23 3.24
CA LYS A 10 -8.01 -3.46 2.47
C LYS A 10 -9.15 -3.96 3.37
N ILE A 11 -8.87 -4.87 4.29
CA ILE A 11 -9.85 -5.35 5.27
C ILE A 11 -10.33 -4.19 6.14
N LEU A 12 -9.43 -3.43 6.76
CA LEU A 12 -9.78 -2.30 7.62
C LEU A 12 -10.64 -1.26 6.88
N SER A 13 -10.29 -0.93 5.64
CA SER A 13 -11.06 0.01 4.82
C SER A 13 -12.48 -0.48 4.53
N ASN A 14 -12.70 -1.80 4.36
CA ASN A 14 -14.04 -2.36 4.18
C ASN A 14 -14.93 -2.19 5.42
N PHE A 15 -14.32 -2.02 6.60
CA PHE A 15 -15.02 -1.71 7.85
C PHE A 15 -15.11 -0.20 8.14
N GLY A 16 -14.80 0.65 7.17
CA GLY A 16 -14.88 2.11 7.32
C GLY A 16 -13.75 2.73 8.15
N ILE A 17 -12.70 1.97 8.48
CA ILE A 17 -11.54 2.49 9.18
C ILE A 17 -10.71 3.32 8.20
N ASN A 18 -10.43 4.58 8.58
CA ASN A 18 -9.64 5.48 7.76
C ASN A 18 -8.19 4.98 7.65
N ILE A 19 -7.69 4.88 6.42
CA ILE A 19 -6.33 4.41 6.13
C ILE A 19 -5.63 5.37 5.14
N PRO A 20 -4.29 5.43 5.15
CA PRO A 20 -3.57 6.20 4.13
C PRO A 20 -3.87 5.70 2.72
N ARG A 21 -4.04 6.62 1.76
CA ARG A 21 -4.15 6.29 0.33
C ARG A 21 -2.88 5.56 -0.11
N GLY A 22 -3.05 4.47 -0.87
CA GLY A 22 -1.95 3.62 -1.29
C GLY A 22 -2.38 2.63 -2.38
N GLY A 23 -1.42 1.86 -2.87
CA GLY A 23 -1.66 0.81 -3.85
C GLY A 23 -0.54 -0.22 -3.87
N ILE A 24 -0.83 -1.42 -4.37
CA ILE A 24 0.17 -2.45 -4.63
C ILE A 24 0.85 -2.16 -5.98
N ALA A 25 2.15 -2.39 -6.05
CA ALA A 25 2.94 -2.29 -7.26
C ALA A 25 3.74 -3.58 -7.46
N TYR A 26 3.68 -4.14 -8.67
CA TYR A 26 4.40 -5.36 -9.06
C TYR A 26 5.60 -5.08 -9.97
N SER A 27 5.80 -3.82 -10.37
CA SER A 27 6.93 -3.36 -11.18
C SER A 27 7.26 -1.90 -10.83
N PRO A 28 8.46 -1.41 -11.17
CA PRO A 28 8.83 -0.01 -10.99
C PRO A 28 7.88 0.97 -11.69
N GLU A 29 7.42 0.65 -12.90
CA GLU A 29 6.51 1.48 -13.70
C GLU A 29 5.14 1.57 -13.02
N ASN A 30 4.66 0.46 -12.46
CA ASN A 30 3.41 0.45 -11.70
C ASN A 30 3.56 1.28 -10.42
N ALA A 31 4.71 1.23 -9.74
CA ALA A 31 4.97 2.07 -8.57
C ALA A 31 4.96 3.56 -8.90
N GLU A 32 5.56 3.96 -10.02
CA GLU A 32 5.53 5.34 -10.52
C GLU A 32 4.09 5.79 -10.82
N TYR A 33 3.31 4.96 -11.54
CA TYR A 33 1.90 5.24 -11.82
C TYR A 33 1.09 5.43 -10.53
N LYS A 34 1.28 4.56 -9.52
CA LYS A 34 0.60 4.67 -8.23
C LYS A 34 0.99 5.94 -7.48
N ALA A 35 2.26 6.35 -7.51
CA ALA A 35 2.68 7.61 -6.90
C ALA A 35 1.96 8.81 -7.54
N ARG A 36 1.84 8.84 -8.87
CA ARG A 36 1.11 9.89 -9.59
C ARG A 36 -0.39 9.91 -9.23
N ASP A 37 -1.03 8.74 -9.17
CA ASP A 37 -2.46 8.60 -8.84
C ASP A 37 -2.79 9.02 -7.39
N ILE A 38 -1.90 8.70 -6.44
CA ILE A 38 -2.02 9.16 -5.06
C ILE A 38 -1.89 10.68 -4.98
N GLY A 39 -1.00 11.26 -5.80
CA GLY A 39 -0.69 12.68 -5.80
C GLY A 39 0.15 13.12 -4.60
N GLY A 40 0.40 14.42 -4.48
CA GLY A 40 1.25 15.00 -3.44
C GLY A 40 2.71 15.15 -3.87
N SER A 41 3.59 15.38 -2.89
CA SER A 41 5.00 15.69 -3.13
C SER A 41 5.99 14.69 -2.53
N LYS A 42 5.50 13.70 -1.76
CA LYS A 42 6.31 12.66 -1.11
C LYS A 42 5.49 11.38 -0.95
N TRP A 43 6.16 10.22 -1.05
CA TRP A 43 5.54 8.90 -0.93
C TRP A 43 6.39 7.96 -0.07
N VAL A 44 5.73 6.95 0.50
CA VAL A 44 6.40 5.86 1.22
C VAL A 44 6.32 4.60 0.36
N VAL A 45 7.47 4.06 -0.02
CA VAL A 45 7.57 2.79 -0.74
C VAL A 45 7.95 1.71 0.27
N LYS A 46 7.14 0.64 0.37
CA LYS A 46 7.33 -0.43 1.36
C LYS A 46 7.37 -1.79 0.69
N ALA A 47 8.41 -2.57 0.97
CA ALA A 47 8.43 -3.97 0.61
C ALA A 47 7.26 -4.70 1.30
N GLN A 48 6.57 -5.57 0.57
CA GLN A 48 5.48 -6.37 1.12
C GLN A 48 6.01 -7.74 1.51
N VAL A 49 6.42 -7.86 2.78
CA VAL A 49 6.89 -9.10 3.41
C VAL A 49 6.06 -9.38 4.65
N HIS A 50 6.04 -10.64 5.12
CA HIS A 50 5.39 -10.99 6.39
C HIS A 50 6.29 -10.69 7.60
N SER A 51 7.62 -10.76 7.41
CA SER A 51 8.59 -10.49 8.46
C SER A 51 8.61 -9.01 8.83
N GLY A 52 8.67 -8.70 10.13
CA GLY A 52 8.67 -7.33 10.66
C GLY A 52 10.05 -6.76 10.99
N ALA A 53 11.11 -7.17 10.28
CA ALA A 53 12.47 -6.71 10.55
C ALA A 53 12.70 -5.26 10.08
#